data_AF-A0A7X8Y0H0-F1
#
_entry.id   AF-A0A7X8Y0H0-F1
#
_cell.length_a   1.000
_cell.length_b   1.000
_cell.length_c   1.000
_cell.angle_alpha   90.00
_cell.angle_beta   90.00
_cell.angle_gamma   90.00
#
_symmetry.space_group_name_H-M   'P 1'
#
loop_
_entity.id
_entity.type
_entity.pdbx_description
1 polymer ?
#
loop_
_entity_poly.entity_id
_entity_poly.type
_entity_poly.pdbx_seq_one_letter_code
_entity_poly.pdbx_strand_id
1 'polypeptide(L)'
;NPADVGPATPDKAHGPVLDAALSASCYDAAVVAVMPYGNGMKGMFPPYEGEERMGSILVDLVARHDKPLVASVNGGSQYEGLRRFLEQHRIPVLSDAERAVRALGLWSRLFR
;
A
#
# COMPACT_ATOMS: atom_id res chain seq x y z
N ASN A 1 -5.83 12.87 5.86
CA ASN A 1 -7.11 12.93 5.13
C ASN A 1 -7.29 11.59 4.43
N PRO A 2 -8.35 10.82 4.69
CA PRO A 2 -8.59 9.59 3.95
C PRO A 2 -8.91 9.92 2.48
N ALA A 3 -8.28 9.21 1.55
CA ALA A 3 -8.65 9.20 0.14
C ALA A 3 -9.10 7.79 -0.22
N ASP A 4 -10.27 7.68 -0.86
CA ASP A 4 -10.79 6.42 -1.34
C ASP A 4 -10.69 6.36 -2.87
N VAL A 5 -10.14 5.27 -3.38
CA VAL A 5 -9.99 5.01 -4.80
C VAL A 5 -10.92 3.84 -5.10
N GLY A 6 -12.06 4.14 -5.72
CA GLY A 6 -13.20 3.23 -5.81
C GLY A 6 -12.87 1.84 -6.42
N PRO A 7 -13.72 0.82 -6.17
CA PRO A 7 -13.40 -0.59 -6.43
C PRO A 7 -13.24 -0.97 -7.90
N ALA A 8 -13.69 -0.12 -8.84
CA ALA A 8 -13.50 -0.32 -10.28
C ALA A 8 -12.16 0.21 -10.79
N THR A 9 -11.36 0.85 -9.93
CA THR A 9 -10.11 1.48 -10.34
C THR A 9 -9.03 0.44 -10.60
N PRO A 10 -8.40 0.44 -11.79
CA PRO A 10 -7.32 -0.50 -12.10
C PRO A 10 -6.08 -0.22 -11.24
N ASP A 11 -5.29 -1.26 -10.95
CA ASP A 11 -4.05 -1.18 -10.15
C ASP A 11 -3.17 0.04 -10.50
N LYS A 12 -2.91 0.28 -11.80
CA LYS A 12 -2.09 1.40 -12.28
C LYS A 12 -2.55 2.79 -11.87
N ALA A 13 -3.86 2.97 -11.68
CA ALA A 13 -4.41 4.27 -11.34
C ALA A 13 -4.23 4.63 -9.87
N HIS A 14 -3.84 3.67 -9.02
CA HIS A 14 -3.49 3.93 -7.61
C HIS A 14 -2.12 4.59 -7.48
N GLY A 15 -1.17 4.26 -8.36
CA GLY A 15 0.19 4.79 -8.34
C GLY A 15 0.27 6.32 -8.29
N PRO A 16 -0.32 7.05 -9.26
CA PRO A 16 -0.30 8.51 -9.27
C PRO A 16 -0.98 9.15 -8.06
N VAL A 17 -2.04 8.55 -7.52
CA VAL A 17 -2.74 9.06 -6.34
C VAL A 17 -1.84 8.95 -5.10
N LEU A 18 -1.20 7.80 -4.91
CA LEU A 18 -0.26 7.57 -3.82
C LEU A 18 0.99 8.43 -3.97
N ASP A 19 1.50 8.59 -5.18
CA ASP A 19 2.67 9.43 -5.49
C ASP A 19 2.40 10.91 -5.15
N ALA A 20 1.23 11.42 -5.53
CA ALA A 20 0.81 12.78 -5.18
C ALA A 20 0.67 12.96 -3.66
N ALA A 21 0.11 11.97 -2.95
CA ALA A 21 0.01 12.01 -1.48
C ALA A 21 1.39 11.98 -0.81
N LEU A 22 2.28 11.08 -1.23
CA LEU A 22 3.63 10.99 -0.69
C LEU A 22 4.48 12.23 -1.03
N SER A 23 4.22 12.89 -2.16
CA SER A 23 4.89 14.15 -2.52
C SER A 23 4.42 15.36 -1.71
N ALA A 24 3.17 15.37 -1.22
CA ALA A 24 2.59 16.54 -0.57
C ALA A 24 3.21 16.81 0.80
N SER A 25 3.73 18.02 1.04
CA SER A 25 4.38 18.41 2.29
C SER A 25 3.48 18.36 3.53
N CYS A 26 2.15 18.36 3.34
CA CYS A 26 1.18 18.26 4.42
C CYS A 26 0.98 16.83 4.95
N TYR A 27 1.58 15.82 4.32
CA TYR A 27 1.59 14.45 4.81
C TYR A 27 3.00 14.00 5.15
N ASP A 28 3.15 13.41 6.33
CA ASP A 28 4.44 12.93 6.83
C ASP A 28 4.67 11.45 6.61
N ALA A 29 3.58 10.68 6.47
CA ALA A 29 3.58 9.24 6.28
C ALA A 29 2.25 8.79 5.65
N ALA A 30 2.22 7.56 5.16
CA ALA A 30 1.04 6.97 4.52
C ALA A 30 0.67 5.60 5.10
N VAL A 31 -0.65 5.35 5.15
CA VAL A 31 -1.20 4.00 5.28
C VAL A 31 -1.90 3.68 3.97
N VAL A 32 -1.51 2.57 3.32
CA VAL A 32 -2.17 2.08 2.10
C VAL A 32 -3.00 0.85 2.42
N ALA A 33 -4.31 1.03 2.52
CA ALA A 33 -5.24 -0.06 2.76
C ALA A 33 -5.72 -0.69 1.44
N VAL A 34 -5.17 -1.84 1.09
CA VAL A 34 -5.54 -2.59 -0.12
C VAL A 34 -6.76 -3.46 0.19
N MET A 35 -7.86 -3.21 -0.51
CA MET A 35 -9.12 -3.96 -0.43
C MET A 35 -9.31 -4.80 -1.72
N PRO A 36 -8.82 -6.04 -1.79
CA PRO A 36 -8.65 -6.82 -3.02
C PRO A 36 -9.94 -7.42 -3.61
N TYR A 37 -11.09 -6.80 -3.37
CA TYR A 37 -12.39 -7.29 -3.85
C TYR A 37 -12.90 -6.57 -5.11
N GLY A 38 -12.12 -5.61 -5.64
CA GLY A 38 -12.47 -4.86 -6.84
C GLY A 38 -12.12 -5.60 -8.13
N ASN A 39 -13.04 -5.61 -9.10
CA ASN A 39 -12.83 -6.23 -10.42
C ASN A 39 -11.65 -5.62 -11.22
N GLY A 40 -11.20 -4.42 -10.85
CA GLY A 40 -10.05 -3.75 -11.45
C GLY A 40 -8.69 -4.19 -10.91
N MET A 41 -8.64 -4.96 -9.83
CA MET A 41 -7.43 -5.24 -9.07
C MET A 41 -6.82 -6.60 -9.45
N LYS A 42 -6.14 -6.63 -10.60
CA LYS A 42 -5.50 -7.82 -11.16
C LYS A 42 -4.10 -8.06 -10.57
N GLY A 43 -3.48 -7.01 -10.03
CA GLY A 43 -2.17 -7.03 -9.38
C GLY A 43 -2.09 -7.79 -8.05
N MET A 44 -3.21 -8.38 -7.59
CA MET A 44 -3.35 -9.00 -6.27
C MET A 44 -2.82 -10.44 -6.17
N PHE A 45 -2.58 -11.09 -7.31
CA PHE A 45 -2.11 -12.47 -7.42
C PHE A 45 -0.80 -12.54 -8.23
N PRO A 46 -0.01 -13.63 -8.15
CA PRO A 46 1.23 -13.78 -8.91
C PRO A 46 1.01 -13.67 -10.44
N PRO A 47 2.02 -13.23 -11.20
CA PRO A 47 3.33 -12.73 -10.75
C PRO A 47 3.21 -11.35 -10.12
N TYR A 48 3.80 -11.03 -8.96
CA TYR A 48 3.55 -9.73 -8.29
C TYR A 48 4.31 -8.57 -8.93
N GLU A 49 5.41 -8.90 -9.59
CA GLU A 49 6.25 -8.03 -10.38
C GLU A 49 5.61 -7.72 -11.73
N GLY A 50 5.84 -6.51 -12.22
CA GLY A 50 5.49 -6.10 -13.57
C GLY A 50 4.78 -4.76 -13.62
N GLU A 51 4.71 -4.22 -14.84
CA GLU A 51 4.02 -2.97 -15.09
C GLU A 51 2.53 -3.08 -14.67
N GLU A 52 2.00 -1.99 -14.14
CA GLU A 52 0.60 -1.89 -13.72
C GLU A 52 0.20 -2.87 -12.61
N ARG A 53 1.13 -3.55 -11.92
CA ARG A 53 0.81 -4.47 -10.81
C ARG A 53 0.98 -3.80 -9.46
N MET A 54 0.01 -3.98 -8.56
CA MET A 54 0.04 -3.34 -7.23
C MET A 54 1.32 -3.62 -6.44
N GLY A 55 1.83 -4.85 -6.51
CA GLY A 55 3.10 -5.22 -5.89
C GLY A 55 4.23 -4.28 -6.32
N SER A 56 4.55 -4.26 -7.61
CA SER A 56 5.55 -3.36 -8.18
C SER A 56 5.25 -1.88 -7.93
N ILE A 57 3.99 -1.44 -8.06
CA ILE A 57 3.61 -0.04 -7.83
C ILE A 57 4.01 0.41 -6.42
N LEU A 58 3.70 -0.39 -5.39
CA LEU A 58 4.03 -0.03 -4.01
C LEU A 58 5.54 -0.08 -3.73
N VAL A 59 6.25 -1.06 -4.31
CA VAL A 59 7.71 -1.14 -4.21
C VAL A 59 8.38 0.07 -4.84
N ASP A 60 7.94 0.46 -6.04
CA ASP A 60 8.47 1.61 -6.76
C ASP A 60 8.18 2.91 -6.00
N LEU A 61 7.00 3.04 -5.38
CA LEU A 61 6.66 4.22 -4.57
C LEU A 61 7.55 4.35 -3.35
N VAL A 62 7.76 3.27 -2.59
CA VAL A 62 8.63 3.29 -1.40
C VAL A 62 10.09 3.55 -1.78
N ALA A 63 10.53 3.13 -2.97
CA ALA A 63 11.86 3.43 -3.45
C ALA A 63 12.06 4.91 -3.86
N ARG A 64 11.00 5.60 -4.27
CA ARG A 64 11.06 7.01 -4.73
C ARG A 64 10.83 8.04 -3.62
N HIS A 65 10.24 7.64 -2.49
CA HIS A 65 9.81 8.54 -1.43
C HIS A 65 10.48 8.19 -0.11
N ASP A 66 11.04 9.20 0.57
CA ASP A 66 11.64 9.03 1.90
C ASP A 66 10.61 8.97 3.04
N LYS A 67 9.32 9.10 2.72
CA LYS A 67 8.25 9.10 3.72
C LYS A 67 7.87 7.68 4.13
N PRO A 68 7.70 7.41 5.44
CA PRO A 68 7.22 6.14 5.93
C PRO A 68 5.89 5.73 5.31
N LEU A 69 5.82 4.47 4.88
CA LEU A 69 4.61 3.86 4.35
C LEU A 69 4.39 2.51 5.04
N VAL A 70 3.16 2.29 5.50
CA VAL A 70 2.69 0.97 5.95
C VAL A 70 1.54 0.54 5.05
N ALA A 71 1.52 -0.74 4.66
CA ALA A 71 0.43 -1.30 3.88
C ALA A 71 -0.47 -2.17 4.78
N SER A 72 -1.74 -2.31 4.39
CA SER A 72 -2.57 -3.43 4.81
C SER A 72 -3.13 -4.12 3.58
N VAL A 73 -3.16 -5.45 3.59
CA VAL A 73 -3.81 -6.23 2.53
C VAL A 73 -4.97 -6.97 3.17
N ASN A 74 -6.17 -6.40 3.02
CA ASN A 74 -7.34 -6.78 3.77
C ASN A 74 -8.07 -7.94 3.09
N GLY A 75 -7.67 -9.17 3.40
CA GLY A 75 -8.34 -10.35 2.88
C GLY A 75 -7.81 -11.67 3.45
N GLY A 76 -8.35 -12.76 2.91
CA GLY A 76 -8.02 -14.12 3.34
C GLY A 76 -6.61 -14.57 2.93
N SER A 77 -6.31 -15.84 3.24
CA SER A 77 -5.00 -16.47 3.00
C SER A 77 -4.56 -16.46 1.53
N GLN A 78 -5.48 -16.30 0.59
CA GLN A 78 -5.15 -16.18 -0.84
C GLN A 78 -4.28 -14.96 -1.18
N TYR A 79 -4.25 -13.93 -0.33
CA TYR A 79 -3.42 -12.73 -0.52
C TYR A 79 -2.10 -12.76 0.25
N GLU A 80 -1.81 -13.87 0.94
CA GLU A 80 -0.60 -14.01 1.75
C GLU A 80 0.67 -13.89 0.91
N GLY A 81 0.63 -14.35 -0.34
CA GLY A 81 1.77 -14.19 -1.25
C GLY A 81 2.07 -12.74 -1.59
N LEU A 82 1.06 -11.87 -1.75
CA LEU A 82 1.26 -10.43 -1.96
C LEU A 82 1.85 -9.78 -0.70
N ARG A 83 1.38 -10.15 0.49
CA ARG A 83 1.94 -9.66 1.75
C ARG A 83 3.43 -9.98 1.86
N ARG A 84 3.79 -11.24 1.64
CA ARG A 84 5.19 -11.69 1.65
C ARG A 84 6.03 -10.98 0.60
N PHE A 85 5.50 -10.78 -0.60
CA PHE A 85 6.19 -10.04 -1.65
C PHE A 85 6.52 -8.61 -1.22
N LEU A 86 5.56 -7.89 -0.62
CA LEU A 86 5.76 -6.53 -0.12
C LEU A 86 6.74 -6.50 1.06
N GLU A 87 6.64 -7.44 2.01
CA GLU A 87 7.55 -7.56 3.15
C GLU A 87 9.00 -7.85 2.72
N GLN A 88 9.20 -8.70 1.70
CA GLN A 88 10.52 -8.96 1.10
C GLN A 88 11.16 -7.70 0.52
N HIS A 89 10.34 -6.73 0.09
CA HIS A 89 10.76 -5.41 -0.37
C HIS A 89 10.74 -4.34 0.74
N ARG A 90 10.78 -4.77 2.00
CA ARG A 90 10.85 -3.91 3.20
C ARG A 90 9.65 -3.00 3.41
N ILE A 91 8.50 -3.35 2.87
CA ILE A 91 7.23 -2.66 3.14
C ILE A 91 6.54 -3.41 4.29
N PRO A 92 6.33 -2.79 5.47
CA PRO A 92 5.57 -3.42 6.54
C PRO A 92 4.12 -3.62 6.10
N VAL A 93 3.63 -4.86 6.18
CA VAL A 93 2.26 -5.21 5.75
C VAL A 93 1.48 -5.85 6.88
N LEU A 94 0.26 -5.35 7.11
CA LEU A 94 -0.64 -5.86 8.13
C LEU A 94 -1.87 -6.51 7.49
N SER A 95 -2.54 -7.36 8.27
CA SER A 95 -3.74 -8.09 7.85
C SER A 95 -4.99 -7.22 7.69
N ASP A 96 -5.02 -6.08 8.38
CA ASP A 96 -6.15 -5.16 8.42
C ASP A 96 -5.69 -3.70 8.57
N ALA A 97 -6.52 -2.77 8.10
CA ALA A 97 -6.20 -1.35 8.08
C ALA A 97 -6.10 -0.74 9.48
N GLU A 98 -6.89 -1.21 10.46
CA GLU A 98 -6.85 -0.68 11.83
C GLU A 98 -5.49 -0.94 12.48
N ARG A 99 -4.94 -2.14 12.33
CA ARG A 99 -3.59 -2.46 12.80
C ARG A 99 -2.53 -1.63 12.12
N ALA A 100 -2.63 -1.40 10.81
CA ALA A 100 -1.68 -0.55 10.08
C ALA A 100 -1.71 0.90 10.59
N VAL A 101 -2.90 1.49 10.76
CA VAL A 101 -3.07 2.83 11.33
C VAL A 101 -2.51 2.92 12.75
N ARG A 102 -2.79 1.92 13.61
CA ARG A 102 -2.26 1.88 14.98
C ARG A 102 -0.74 1.77 15.00
N ALA A 103 -0.17 0.91 14.15
CA ALA A 103 1.28 0.73 14.06
C ALA A 103 1.98 2.03 13.63
N LEU A 104 1.47 2.71 12.59
CA LEU A 104 2.03 3.98 12.15
C LEU A 104 1.86 5.07 13.22
N GLY A 105 0.71 5.13 13.90
CA GLY A 105 0.47 6.08 14.97
C GLY A 105 1.36 5.88 16.19
N LEU A 106 1.78 4.65 16.49
CA LEU A 106 2.78 4.36 17.51
C LEU A 106 4.18 4.79 17.06
N TRP A 107 4.56 4.42 15.82
CA TRP A 107 5.83 4.81 15.23
C TRP A 107 6.00 6.35 15.20
N SER A 108 4.96 7.09 14.79
CA SER A 108 5.00 8.55 14.71
C SER A 108 5.13 9.24 16.07
N ARG A 109 4.84 8.56 17.19
CA ARG A 109 5.04 9.10 18.54
C ARG A 109 6.46 8.88 19.07
N LEU A 110 7.18 7.92 18.49
CA LEU A 110 8.53 7.53 18.92
C LEU A 110 9.62 8.22 18.10
N PHE A 111 9.37 8.48 16.82
CA PHE A 111 10.38 8.91 15.85
C PHE A 111 10.09 10.28 15.23
N ARG A 112 9.18 11.06 15.84
CA ARG A 112 8.81 12.42 15.43
C ARG A 112 8.96 13.34 16.62
#